data_AF-K3Y1F4-F1
#
_entry.id   AF-K3Y1F4-F1
#
_cell.length_a   1.000
_cell.length_b   1.000
_cell.length_c   1.000
_cell.angle_alpha   90.00
_cell.angle_beta   90.00
_cell.angle_gamma   90.00
#
_symmetry.space_group_name_H-M   'P 1'
#
loop_
_entity.id
_entity.type
_entity.pdbx_description
1 polymer ?
#
loop_
_entity_poly.entity_id
_entity_poly.type
_entity_poly.pdbx_seq_one_letter_code
_entity_poly.pdbx_strand_id
1 'polypeptide(L)'
;MENFQRACARWRIHGLNTLTMEALACKGMQDDTDQGTKRLILEIDCLVLTGLSGNLEGQHSEVSPVLKNMNELNRRYTDFNFLFTSLL
;
A
#
# COMPACT_ATOMS: atom_id res chain seq x y z
N MET A 1 -23.43 -10.33 29.15
CA MET A 1 -23.36 -9.06 28.39
C MET A 1 -21.91 -8.63 28.41
N GLU A 2 -21.17 -8.89 27.34
CA GLU A 2 -19.75 -8.54 27.25
C GLU A 2 -19.61 -7.07 26.83
N ASN A 3 -18.91 -6.28 27.63
CA ASN A 3 -18.62 -4.88 27.34
C ASN A 3 -17.53 -4.81 26.28
N PHE A 4 -17.89 -4.45 25.04
CA PHE A 4 -16.92 -4.21 23.98
C PHE A 4 -16.31 -2.82 24.17
N GLN A 5 -15.11 -2.74 24.74
CA GLN A 5 -14.34 -1.50 24.76
C GLN A 5 -13.65 -1.31 23.41
N ARG A 6 -14.21 -0.40 22.60
CA ARG A 6 -13.60 0.01 21.34
C ARG A 6 -12.46 0.98 21.63
N ALA A 7 -11.22 0.48 21.59
CA ALA A 7 -10.05 1.34 21.55
C ALA A 7 -9.93 1.96 20.15
N CYS A 8 -9.92 3.29 20.06
CA CYS A 8 -9.72 4.00 18.80
C CYS A 8 -8.36 4.69 18.85
N ALA A 9 -7.43 4.27 17.98
CA ALA A 9 -6.14 4.93 17.84
C ALA A 9 -6.36 6.34 17.27
N ARG A 10 -6.10 7.38 18.06
CA ARG A 10 -6.07 8.77 17.57
C ARG A 10 -4.68 9.05 17.01
N TRP A 11 -4.54 8.95 15.69
CA TRP A 11 -3.31 9.28 14.99
C TRP A 11 -3.01 10.78 15.16
N ARG A 12 -1.84 11.09 15.74
CA ARG A 12 -1.38 12.47 15.93
C ARG A 12 -1.04 13.09 14.58
N ILE A 13 -1.34 14.38 14.43
CA ILE A 13 -1.11 15.26 13.26
C ILE A 13 0.39 15.35 12.84
N HIS A 14 1.30 14.75 13.61
CA HIS A 14 2.75 14.77 13.37
C HIS A 14 3.29 13.43 12.84
N GLY A 15 2.44 12.43 12.62
CA GLY A 15 2.78 11.19 11.93
C GLY A 15 2.32 11.24 10.48
N LEU A 16 2.95 10.44 9.61
CA LEU A 16 2.38 10.13 8.30
C LEU A 16 0.97 9.57 8.52
N ASN A 17 -0.01 9.99 7.70
CA ASN A 17 -1.34 9.40 7.75
C ASN A 17 -1.25 7.89 7.46
N THR A 18 -2.26 7.14 7.91
CA THR A 18 -2.30 5.69 7.80
C THR A 18 -2.08 5.20 6.37
N LEU A 19 -2.69 5.87 5.39
CA LEU A 19 -2.56 5.51 3.97
C LEU A 19 -1.12 5.66 3.46
N THR A 20 -0.40 6.69 3.92
CA THR A 20 1.00 6.92 3.56
C THR A 20 1.92 5.91 4.23
N MET A 21 1.63 5.50 5.47
CA MET A 21 2.36 4.42 6.12
C MET A 21 2.20 3.11 5.35
N GLU A 22 0.99 2.74 4.94
CA GLU A 22 0.74 1.56 4.12
C GLU A 22 1.49 1.62 2.78
N ALA A 23 1.40 2.75 2.07
CA ALA A 23 2.07 2.93 0.78
C ALA A 23 3.60 2.79 0.90
N LEU A 24 4.20 3.35 1.95
CA LEU A 24 5.64 3.24 2.19
C LEU A 24 6.06 1.82 2.62
N ALA A 25 5.24 1.13 3.41
CA ALA A 25 5.49 -0.28 3.76
C ALA A 25 5.49 -1.16 2.50
N CYS A 26 4.51 -0.97 1.61
CA CYS A 26 4.44 -1.67 0.34
C CYS A 26 5.65 -1.40 -0.55
N LYS A 27 6.12 -0.14 -0.58
CA LYS A 27 7.34 0.22 -1.29
C LYS A 27 8.57 -0.48 -0.71
N GLY A 28 8.70 -0.52 0.61
CA GLY A 28 9.80 -1.25 1.26
C GLY A 28 9.83 -2.73 0.85
N MET A 29 8.68 -3.41 0.85
CA MET A 29 8.58 -4.80 0.39
C MET A 29 8.98 -4.97 -1.09
N GLN A 30 8.62 -4.00 -1.94
CA GLN A 30 9.06 -3.98 -3.33
C GLN A 30 10.59 -3.77 -3.43
N ASP A 31 11.16 -2.89 -2.63
CA ASP A 31 12.61 -2.62 -2.64
C ASP A 31 13.41 -3.84 -2.16
N ASP A 32 12.88 -4.59 -1.19
CA ASP A 32 13.48 -5.80 -0.60
C ASP A 32 13.35 -7.05 -1.47
N THR A 33 12.73 -6.97 -2.66
CA THR A 33 12.55 -8.14 -3.52
C THR A 33 13.87 -8.55 -4.19
N ASP A 34 14.16 -9.85 -4.22
CA ASP A 34 15.41 -10.41 -4.76
C ASP A 34 15.65 -10.07 -6.25
N GLN A 35 16.93 -9.88 -6.59
CA GLN A 35 17.39 -9.73 -7.97
C GLN A 35 17.09 -11.00 -8.77
N GLY A 36 16.10 -10.91 -9.69
CA GLY A 36 15.64 -12.04 -10.50
C GLY A 36 14.15 -12.36 -10.32
N THR A 37 13.50 -11.75 -9.34
CA THR A 37 12.05 -11.85 -9.19
C THR A 37 11.34 -11.28 -10.41
N LYS A 38 10.58 -12.11 -11.11
CA LYS A 38 9.84 -11.71 -12.33
C LYS A 38 8.41 -11.28 -12.06
N ARG A 39 7.83 -11.70 -10.93
CA ARG A 39 6.46 -11.39 -10.55
C ARG A 39 6.40 -11.03 -9.07
N LEU A 40 5.73 -9.94 -8.75
CA LEU A 40 5.54 -9.47 -7.38
C LEU A 40 4.07 -9.14 -7.15
N ILE A 41 3.44 -9.82 -6.20
CA ILE A 41 2.09 -9.52 -5.76
C ILE A 41 2.17 -9.01 -4.33
N LEU A 42 1.69 -7.80 -4.08
CA LEU A 42 1.61 -7.21 -2.75
C LEU A 42 0.21 -7.44 -2.20
N GLU A 43 0.09 -8.37 -1.26
CA GLU A 43 -1.15 -8.64 -0.53
C GLU A 43 -1.28 -7.65 0.63
N ILE A 44 -2.35 -6.85 0.63
CA ILE A 44 -2.57 -5.80 1.62
C ILE A 44 -4.03 -5.76 2.09
N ASP A 45 -4.26 -5.37 3.33
CA ASP A 45 -5.60 -5.17 3.91
C ASP A 45 -6.11 -3.73 3.76
N CYS A 46 -5.47 -2.94 2.89
CA CYS A 46 -5.86 -1.57 2.60
C CYS A 46 -6.57 -1.42 1.25
N LEU A 47 -7.90 -1.60 1.24
CA LEU A 47 -8.73 -1.51 0.03
C LEU A 47 -8.56 -0.17 -0.71
N VAL A 48 -8.42 0.93 0.04
CA VAL A 48 -8.24 2.27 -0.53
C VAL A 48 -6.93 2.33 -1.34
N LEU A 49 -5.83 1.80 -0.80
CA LEU A 49 -4.54 1.80 -1.47
C LEU A 49 -4.57 0.92 -2.73
N THR A 50 -5.19 -0.27 -2.66
CA THR A 50 -5.42 -1.12 -3.83
C THR A 50 -6.18 -0.37 -4.92
N GLY A 51 -7.27 0.32 -4.57
CA GLY A 51 -8.05 1.11 -5.53
C GLY A 51 -7.27 2.25 -6.17
N LEU A 52 -6.48 2.99 -5.37
CA LEU A 52 -5.63 4.08 -5.87
C LEU A 52 -4.51 3.57 -6.79
N SER A 53 -3.95 2.39 -6.50
CA SER A 53 -2.95 1.76 -7.35
C SER A 53 -3.50 1.38 -8.73
N GLY A 54 -4.80 1.07 -8.83
CA GLY A 54 -5.48 0.80 -10.09
C GLY A 54 -5.80 2.04 -10.93
N ASN A 55 -5.66 3.25 -10.37
CA ASN A 55 -5.99 4.52 -11.02
C ASN A 55 -4.87 5.56 -10.86
N LEU A 56 -3.63 5.19 -11.20
CA LEU A 56 -2.44 6.03 -10.97
C LEU A 56 -2.50 7.42 -11.63
N GLU A 57 -3.01 7.51 -12.85
CA GLU A 57 -3.06 8.75 -13.62
C GLU A 57 -4.25 9.65 -13.22
N GLY A 58 -5.31 9.09 -12.65
CA GLY A 58 -6.54 9.81 -12.34
C GLY A 58 -6.70 10.23 -10.88
N GLN A 59 -5.73 9.92 -10.01
CA GLN A 59 -5.82 10.19 -8.56
C GLN A 59 -4.81 11.24 -8.09
N HIS A 60 -5.26 12.13 -7.19
CA HIS A 60 -4.48 13.23 -6.59
C HIS A 60 -4.30 13.06 -5.08
N SER A 61 -4.28 11.81 -4.60
CA SER A 61 -4.02 11.54 -3.18
C SER A 61 -2.57 11.87 -2.81
N GLU A 62 -2.35 12.08 -1.53
CA GLU A 62 -1.02 12.30 -0.94
C GLU A 62 -0.03 11.14 -1.19
N VAL A 63 -0.52 9.93 -1.47
CA VAL A 63 0.32 8.77 -1.80
C VAL A 63 0.62 8.64 -3.29
N SER A 64 0.10 9.53 -4.14
CA SER A 64 0.37 9.54 -5.59
C SER A 64 1.86 9.53 -5.95
N PRO A 65 2.73 10.33 -5.31
CA PRO A 65 4.17 10.27 -5.60
C PRO A 65 4.78 8.90 -5.29
N VAL A 66 4.36 8.26 -4.19
CA VAL A 66 4.85 6.93 -3.78
C VAL A 66 4.41 5.88 -4.80
N LEU A 67 3.11 5.86 -5.15
CA LEU A 67 2.57 4.91 -6.11
C LEU A 67 3.18 5.06 -7.51
N LYS A 68 3.46 6.30 -7.96
CA LYS A 68 4.15 6.55 -9.22
C LYS A 68 5.58 6.01 -9.20
N ASN A 69 6.30 6.24 -8.11
CA ASN A 69 7.65 5.71 -7.96
C ASN A 69 7.67 4.17 -7.95
N MET A 70 6.73 3.54 -7.23
CA MET A 70 6.56 2.09 -7.26
C MET A 70 6.26 1.60 -8.69
N ASN A 71 5.42 2.32 -9.45
CA ASN A 71 5.11 2.00 -10.84
C ASN A 71 6.29 2.11 -11.80
N GLU A 72 7.20 3.05 -11.57
CA GLU A 72 8.44 3.14 -12.33
C GLU A 72 9.35 1.94 -12.05
N LEU A 73 9.49 1.58 -10.77
CA LEU A 73 10.22 0.39 -10.35
C LEU A 73 9.56 -0.89 -10.85
N ASN A 74 8.24 -0.89 -11.04
CA ASN A 74 7.50 -2.04 -11.54
C ASN A 74 7.93 -2.51 -12.91
N ARG A 75 8.51 -1.63 -13.73
CA ARG A 75 8.99 -1.96 -15.08
C ARG A 75 10.03 -3.08 -15.10
N ARG A 76 10.63 -3.43 -13.95
CA ARG A 76 11.55 -4.57 -13.81
C ARG A 76 10.83 -5.92 -13.67
N TYR A 77 9.56 -5.92 -13.29
CA TYR A 77 8.74 -7.13 -13.17
C TYR A 77 7.93 -7.34 -14.45
N THR A 78 7.71 -8.60 -14.81
CA THR A 78 6.74 -8.98 -15.85
C THR A 78 5.30 -8.82 -15.37
N ASP A 79 5.11 -8.89 -14.05
CA ASP A 79 3.79 -8.77 -13.41
C ASP A 79 3.95 -8.16 -12.02
N PHE A 80 3.32 -7.01 -11.79
CA PHE A 80 3.24 -6.38 -10.48
C PHE A 80 1.80 -5.96 -10.21
N ASN A 81 1.24 -6.38 -9.07
CA ASN A 81 -0.11 -5.99 -8.67
C ASN A 81 -0.24 -5.86 -7.16
N PHE A 82 -1.15 -4.97 -6.76
CA PHE A 82 -1.73 -4.99 -5.42
C PHE A 82 -2.92 -5.93 -5.39
N LEU A 83 -2.99 -6.77 -4.37
CA LEU A 83 -4.14 -7.62 -4.09
C LEU A 83 -4.70 -7.25 -2.72
N PHE A 84 -5.97 -6.85 -2.69
CA PHE A 84 -6.65 -6.65 -1.42
C PHE A 84 -6.97 -8.00 -0.78
N THR A 85 -6.61 -8.16 0.49
CA THR A 85 -6.95 -9.32 1.31
C THR A 85 -7.57 -8.86 2.62
N SER A 86 -8.73 -9.40 2.97
CA SER A 86 -9.29 -9.21 4.31
C SER A 86 -8.63 -10.22 5.24
N LEU A 87 -7.65 -9.79 6.03
CA LEU A 87 -7.17 -10.60 7.15
C LEU A 87 -8.34 -10.78 8.13
N LEU A 88 -8.81 -12.02 8.27
CA LEU A 88 -9.84 -12.43 9.22
C LEU A 88 -9.38 -12.26 10.67
#